data_AF-A0A1I1HTU6-F1
#
_entry.id   AF-A0A1I1HTU6-F1
#
_cell.length_a   1.000
_cell.length_b   1.000
_cell.length_c   1.000
_cell.angle_alpha   90.00
_cell.angle_beta   90.00
_cell.angle_gamma   90.00
#
_symmetry.space_group_name_H-M   'P 1'
#
loop_
_entity.id
_entity.type
_entity.pdbx_description
1 polymer ?
#
loop_
_entity_poly.entity_id
_entity_poly.type
_entity_poly.pdbx_seq_one_letter_code
_entity_poly.pdbx_strand_id
1 'polypeptide(L)'
;MQIIGIAAGFLGLIALFNFLYTILFLFSNRLGRGVYEWFTESLNFLEFLVFPFAGPSYIVSSHIYDHRNWWVSRFLIIGFLIVLMILMTIFYLIYSKLALGL
;
A
#
# COMPACT_ATOMS: atom_id res chain seq x y z
N MET A 1 -21.39 15.75 -1.34
CA MET A 1 -20.11 15.84 -0.59
C MET A 1 -19.82 14.58 0.21
N GLN A 2 -20.80 14.00 0.92
CA GLN A 2 -20.62 12.76 1.69
C GLN A 2 -20.05 11.57 0.90
N ILE A 3 -20.52 11.31 -0.32
CA ILE A 3 -20.01 10.20 -1.16
C ILE A 3 -18.50 10.33 -1.41
N ILE A 4 -18.03 11.56 -1.66
CA ILE A 4 -16.60 11.85 -1.88
C ILE A 4 -15.82 11.62 -0.59
N GLY A 5 -16.37 12.03 0.55
CA GLY A 5 -15.78 11.75 1.85
C GLY A 5 -15.64 10.25 2.11
N ILE A 6 -16.72 9.48 1.92
CA ILE A 6 -16.72 8.01 2.09
C ILE A 6 -15.70 7.34 1.17
N ALA A 7 -15.63 7.76 -0.10
CA ALA A 7 -14.63 7.26 -1.04
C ALA A 7 -13.20 7.59 -0.58
N ALA A 8 -12.95 8.79 -0.05
CA ALA A 8 -11.65 9.14 0.52
C ALA A 8 -11.31 8.27 1.74
N GLY A 9 -12.29 7.97 2.61
CA GLY A 9 -12.10 7.03 3.72
C GLY A 9 -11.69 5.64 3.25
N PHE A 10 -12.35 5.13 2.20
CA PHE A 10 -12.01 3.84 1.59
C PHE A 10 -10.62 3.83 0.94
N LEU A 11 -10.25 4.90 0.22
CA LEU A 11 -8.90 5.06 -0.32
C LEU A 11 -7.83 5.16 0.78
N GLY A 12 -8.15 5.81 1.90
CA GLY A 12 -7.31 5.83 3.10
C GLY A 12 -7.09 4.43 3.69
N LEU A 13 -8.14 3.60 3.72
CA LEU A 13 -8.05 2.20 4.14
C LEU A 13 -7.15 1.39 3.18
N ILE A 14 -7.31 1.57 1.86
CA ILE A 14 -6.45 0.93 0.86
C ILE A 14 -4.99 1.35 1.04
N ALA A 15 -4.73 2.64 1.27
CA ALA A 15 -3.39 3.15 1.52
C ALA A 15 -2.79 2.58 2.82
N LEU A 16 -3.59 2.37 3.86
CA LEU A 16 -3.17 1.68 5.09
C LEU A 16 -2.73 0.24 4.82
N PHE A 17 -3.50 -0.53 4.06
CA PHE A 17 -3.09 -1.90 3.70
C PHE A 17 -1.80 -1.90 2.88
N ASN A 18 -1.67 -1.01 1.91
CA ASN A 18 -0.45 -0.85 1.14
C ASN A 18 0.74 -0.45 2.02
N PHE A 19 0.52 0.39 3.04
CA PHE A 19 1.54 0.77 4.02
C PHE A 19 1.99 -0.43 4.85
N LEU A 20 1.05 -1.15 5.46
CA LEU A 20 1.34 -2.35 6.26
C LEU A 20 2.05 -3.41 5.42
N TYR A 21 1.64 -3.60 4.18
CA TYR A 21 2.24 -4.56 3.27
C TYR A 21 3.66 -4.13 2.83
N THR A 22 3.91 -2.84 2.61
CA THR A 22 5.26 -2.31 2.32
C THR A 22 6.24 -2.55 3.46
N ILE A 23 5.77 -2.59 4.71
CA ILE A 23 6.63 -2.94 5.86
C ILE A 23 7.23 -4.34 5.70
N LEU A 24 6.52 -5.29 5.07
CA LEU A 24 7.08 -6.63 4.79
C LEU A 24 8.31 -6.53 3.90
N PHE A 25 8.28 -5.66 2.89
CA PHE A 25 9.42 -5.41 2.01
C PHE A 25 10.58 -4.72 2.75
N LEU A 26 10.30 -3.88 3.75
CA LEU A 26 11.35 -3.29 4.59
C LEU A 26 12.13 -4.37 5.36
N PHE A 27 11.43 -5.40 5.87
CA PHE A 27 12.05 -6.53 6.54
C PHE A 27 12.79 -7.44 5.55
N SER A 28 12.13 -7.84 4.46
CA SER A 28 12.73 -8.70 3.43
C SER A 28 11.93 -8.71 2.13
N ASN A 29 12.63 -8.58 0.99
CA ASN A 29 12.04 -8.77 -0.34
C ASN A 29 11.37 -10.15 -0.48
N ARG A 30 11.97 -11.20 0.11
CA ARG A 30 11.42 -12.57 0.04
C ARG A 30 10.10 -12.69 0.80
N LEU A 31 9.95 -11.98 1.92
CA LEU A 31 8.69 -11.96 2.68
C LEU A 31 7.60 -11.23 1.91
N GLY A 32 7.92 -10.04 1.38
CA GLY A 32 6.97 -9.27 0.57
C GLY A 32 6.45 -10.08 -0.61
N ARG A 33 7.37 -10.62 -1.44
CA ARG A 33 7.00 -11.43 -2.61
C ARG A 33 6.23 -12.69 -2.25
N GLY A 34 6.72 -13.47 -1.29
CA GLY A 34 6.08 -14.72 -0.90
C GLY A 34 4.66 -14.52 -0.36
N VAL A 35 4.39 -13.42 0.34
CA VAL A 35 3.03 -13.10 0.79
C VAL A 35 2.12 -12.75 -0.39
N TYR A 36 2.59 -11.98 -1.37
CA TYR A 36 1.79 -11.67 -2.57
C TYR A 36 1.47 -12.94 -3.36
N GLU A 37 2.49 -13.73 -3.65
CA GLU A 37 2.38 -15.00 -4.37
C GLU A 37 1.42 -15.95 -3.65
N TRP A 38 1.50 -16.07 -2.32
CA TRP A 38 0.57 -16.88 -1.54
C TRP A 38 -0.90 -16.44 -1.69
N PHE A 39 -1.15 -15.13 -1.71
CA PHE A 39 -2.49 -14.59 -1.93
C PHE A 39 -3.00 -14.80 -3.37
N THR A 40 -2.13 -14.73 -4.37
CA THR A 40 -2.53 -14.81 -5.79
C THR A 40 -2.54 -16.24 -6.32
N GLU A 41 -1.62 -17.12 -5.91
CA GLU A 41 -1.54 -18.51 -6.36
C GLU A 41 -2.67 -19.38 -5.79
N SER A 42 -3.15 -19.07 -4.58
CA SER A 42 -4.20 -19.87 -3.94
C SER A 42 -5.55 -19.75 -4.66
N LEU A 43 -5.84 -18.62 -5.33
CA LEU A 43 -7.12 -18.34 -5.96
C LEU A 43 -6.95 -17.31 -7.09
N ASN A 44 -6.94 -17.75 -8.36
CA ASN A 44 -6.79 -16.87 -9.54
C ASN A 44 -7.80 -15.68 -9.58
N PHE A 45 -8.98 -15.81 -8.96
CA PHE A 45 -9.96 -14.72 -8.87
C PHE A 45 -9.62 -13.69 -7.78
N LEU A 46 -8.84 -14.07 -6.78
CA LEU A 46 -8.50 -13.25 -5.63
C LEU A 46 -7.44 -12.19 -5.97
N GLU A 47 -6.69 -12.38 -7.05
CA GLU A 47 -5.72 -11.39 -7.54
C GLU A 47 -6.39 -10.02 -7.77
N PHE A 48 -7.56 -10.00 -8.41
CA PHE A 48 -8.32 -8.76 -8.62
C PHE A 48 -8.73 -8.08 -7.30
N LEU A 49 -9.05 -8.88 -6.27
CA LEU A 49 -9.48 -8.38 -4.97
C LEU A 49 -8.30 -7.91 -4.12
N VAL A 50 -7.14 -8.57 -4.22
CA VAL A 50 -5.92 -8.29 -3.46
C VAL A 50 -5.12 -7.14 -4.09
N PHE A 51 -5.23 -6.97 -5.40
CA PHE A 51 -4.47 -5.97 -6.16
C PHE A 51 -4.59 -4.57 -5.58
N PRO A 52 -5.78 -4.00 -5.27
CA PRO A 52 -5.86 -2.67 -4.68
C PRO A 52 -5.10 -2.54 -3.36
N PHE A 53 -5.09 -3.59 -2.53
CA PHE A 53 -4.55 -3.56 -1.17
C PHE A 53 -3.06 -3.83 -1.07
N ALA A 54 -2.49 -4.62 -2.00
CA ALA A 54 -1.09 -5.03 -1.96
C ALA A 54 -0.36 -4.86 -3.30
N GLY A 55 -1.08 -4.79 -4.42
CA GLY A 55 -0.52 -4.72 -5.78
C GLY A 55 0.38 -3.50 -6.01
N PRO A 56 -0.06 -2.26 -5.76
CA PRO A 56 0.79 -1.08 -5.92
C PRO A 56 2.09 -1.18 -5.13
N SER A 57 2.00 -1.54 -3.85
CA SER A 57 3.17 -1.72 -2.99
C SER A 57 4.07 -2.88 -3.41
N TYR A 58 3.49 -3.98 -3.91
CA TYR A 58 4.24 -5.10 -4.48
C TYR A 58 5.03 -4.65 -5.71
N ILE A 59 4.38 -3.99 -6.68
CA ILE A 59 5.02 -3.53 -7.92
C ILE A 59 6.15 -2.54 -7.61
N VAL A 60 5.89 -1.53 -6.78
CA VAL A 60 6.89 -0.50 -6.46
C VAL A 60 8.07 -1.11 -5.70
N SER A 61 7.79 -1.90 -4.66
CA SER A 61 8.85 -2.45 -3.81
C SER A 61 9.66 -3.54 -4.52
N SER A 62 9.02 -4.40 -5.31
CA SER A 62 9.70 -5.41 -6.13
C SER A 62 10.61 -4.75 -7.17
N HIS A 63 10.10 -3.73 -7.88
CA HIS A 63 10.88 -2.98 -8.87
C HIS A 63 12.11 -2.31 -8.25
N ILE A 64 11.97 -1.72 -7.06
CA ILE A 64 13.09 -1.15 -6.31
C ILE A 64 14.14 -2.22 -5.97
N TYR A 65 13.72 -3.39 -5.50
CA TYR A 65 14.63 -4.48 -5.15
C TYR A 65 15.33 -5.11 -6.35
N ASP A 66 14.68 -5.17 -7.51
CA ASP A 66 15.26 -5.77 -8.72
C ASP A 66 16.35 -4.90 -9.36
N HIS A 67 16.28 -3.58 -9.17
CA HIS A 67 17.16 -2.63 -9.87
C HIS A 67 18.20 -1.96 -8.97
N ARG A 68 18.16 -2.20 -7.65
CA ARG A 68 19.00 -1.51 -6.67
C ARG A 68 19.62 -2.48 -5.67
N ASN A 69 20.77 -2.08 -5.12
CA ASN A 69 21.40 -2.80 -4.02
C ASN A 69 20.54 -2.74 -2.76
N TRP A 70 20.63 -3.78 -1.93
CA TRP A 70 19.78 -3.99 -0.76
C TRP A 70 19.68 -2.78 0.19
N TRP A 71 20.80 -2.06 0.41
CA TRP A 71 20.82 -0.84 1.23
C TRP A 71 19.99 0.29 0.62
N VAL A 72 20.19 0.57 -0.67
CA VAL A 72 19.47 1.63 -1.39
C VAL A 72 17.98 1.30 -1.46
N SER A 73 17.64 0.01 -1.68
CA SER A 73 16.26 -0.45 -1.69
C SER A 73 15.53 -0.14 -0.39
N ARG A 74 16.18 -0.36 0.77
CA ARG A 74 15.58 -0.04 2.07
C ARG A 74 15.33 1.46 2.25
N PHE A 75 16.26 2.32 1.85
CA PHE A 75 16.05 3.78 1.92
C PHE A 75 14.89 4.24 1.02
N LEU A 76 14.81 3.69 -0.20
CA LEU A 76 13.70 4.01 -1.12
C LEU A 76 12.35 3.50 -0.60
N ILE A 77 12.32 2.32 0.02
CA ILE A 77 11.12 1.77 0.67
C ILE A 77 10.69 2.62 1.86
N ILE A 78 11.63 3.11 2.68
CA ILE A 78 11.32 4.07 3.75
C ILE A 78 10.72 5.35 3.15
N GLY A 79 11.29 5.86 2.06
CA GLY A 79 10.72 7.00 1.33
C GLY A 79 9.29 6.73 0.85
N PHE A 80 9.04 5.55 0.31
CA PHE A 80 7.71 5.14 -0.13
C PHE A 80 6.71 5.01 1.04
N LEU A 81 7.14 4.49 2.20
CA LEU A 81 6.33 4.47 3.42
C LEU A 81 5.93 5.88 3.88
N ILE A 82 6.85 6.85 3.79
CA ILE A 82 6.54 8.26 4.09
C ILE A 82 5.48 8.81 3.14
N VAL A 83 5.59 8.51 1.84
CA VAL A 83 4.59 8.92 0.84
C VAL A 83 3.22 8.31 1.15
N LEU A 84 3.16 7.01 1.47
CA LEU A 84 1.91 6.35 1.85
C LEU A 84 1.32 6.94 3.14
N MET A 85 2.15 7.28 4.12
CA MET A 85 1.70 7.93 5.36
C MET A 85 1.09 9.31 5.07
N ILE A 86 1.75 10.14 4.25
CA ILE A 86 1.22 11.45 3.84
C ILE A 86 -0.11 11.28 3.10
N LEU A 87 -0.19 10.31 2.18
CA LEU A 87 -1.40 10.03 1.42
C LEU A 87 -2.56 9.61 2.32
N MET A 88 -2.31 8.74 3.30
CA MET A 88 -3.28 8.36 4.32
C MET A 88 -3.77 9.57 5.12
N THR A 89 -2.87 10.46 5.55
CA THR A 89 -3.23 11.70 6.26
C THR A 89 -4.13 12.58 5.41
N ILE A 90 -3.80 12.77 4.12
CA ILE A 90 -4.62 13.56 3.20
C ILE A 90 -6.02 12.95 3.07
N PHE A 91 -6.12 11.65 2.82
CA PHE A 91 -7.43 10.98 2.71
C PHE A 91 -8.24 11.04 3.99
N TYR A 92 -7.59 10.91 5.15
CA TYR A 92 -8.25 11.08 6.44
C TYR A 92 -8.80 12.50 6.63
N LEU A 93 -8.04 13.54 6.28
CA LEU A 93 -8.50 14.93 6.36
C LEU A 93 -9.72 15.18 5.45
N ILE A 94 -9.72 14.62 4.23
CA ILE A 94 -10.85 14.71 3.31
C ILE A 94 -12.07 13.97 3.88
N TYR A 95 -11.87 12.77 4.41
CA TYR A 95 -12.93 11.97 5.05
C TYR A 95 -13.55 12.71 6.25
N SER A 96 -12.72 13.25 7.15
CA SER A 96 -13.16 14.02 8.32
C SER A 96 -14.06 15.19 7.89
N LYS A 97 -13.58 16.01 6.95
CA LYS A 97 -14.31 17.22 6.54
C LYS A 97 -15.58 16.92 5.76
N LEU A 98 -15.55 15.95 4.85
CA LEU A 98 -16.64 15.76 3.87
C LEU A 98 -17.65 14.68 4.28
N ALA A 99 -17.26 13.69 5.08
CA ALA A 99 -18.16 12.63 5.54
C ALA A 99 -18.59 12.82 7.00
N LEU A 100 -17.67 13.16 7.90
CA LEU A 100 -17.97 13.32 9.33
C LEU A 100 -18.42 14.75 9.69
N GLY A 101 -18.04 15.75 8.88
CA GLY A 101 -18.32 17.16 9.18
C GLY A 101 -17.49 17.70 10.35
N LEU A 102 -16.39 17.03 10.69
CA LEU A 102 -15.38 17.40 11.70
C LEU A 102 -14.25 18.22 11.07
#